data_AF-A0A352L3A3-F1
#
_entry.id   AF-A0A352L3A3-F1
#
_cell.length_a   1.000
_cell.length_b   1.000
_cell.length_c   1.000
_cell.angle_alpha   90.00
_cell.angle_beta   90.00
_cell.angle_gamma   90.00
#
_symmetry.space_group_name_H-M   'P 1'
#
loop_
_entity.id
_entity.type
_entity.pdbx_description
1 polymer ?
#
loop_
_entity_poly.entity_id
_entity_poly.type
_entity_poly.pdbx_seq_one_letter_code
_entity_poly.pdbx_strand_id
1 'polypeptide(L)'
;VPRADDTAALPGQPAGLGEISGVERWKSAAVFIPSHPSAAAPRMLVLQQRLDAADALVLYEELAGGTSEIRPFVQRVAGVIGGVWPVQGLRVWPVPEQRVAAAATLDESQRQALTQLLRPFDSPFERESIDLDKMLTDPNIDESKLTKEQLQQMKAEAAAKLLEKSDALFGKPSRRLLLARISQIGGNFELSMIQELQQIRVACLQEVVELSFSIDGKEAVGRLPLPESILSVQRSAVGDTLYWTAMSQFSRGEYGTAVQTFRNHRRQYPEDRNSLSALMNEAECLLEFGDPAGAAAVLAEADTDRNPERLRVQWLRSRLPTVAAEAPVAP
;
A
#
# COMPACT_ATOMS: atom_id res chain seq x y z
N VAL A 1 21.06 -0.40 -16.19
CA VAL A 1 20.85 -1.71 -15.54
C VAL A 1 22.19 -2.18 -15.03
N PRO A 2 22.31 -2.61 -13.76
CA PRO A 2 23.55 -3.18 -13.22
C PRO A 2 24.03 -4.33 -14.12
N ARG A 3 25.34 -4.42 -14.36
CA ARG A 3 25.95 -5.51 -15.13
C ARG A 3 26.60 -6.51 -14.17
N ALA A 4 26.78 -7.75 -14.62
CA ALA A 4 27.36 -8.82 -13.79
C ALA A 4 28.82 -8.54 -13.39
N ASP A 5 29.54 -7.74 -14.18
CA ASP A 5 30.92 -7.29 -13.94
C ASP A 5 31.01 -5.97 -13.16
N ASP A 6 29.87 -5.41 -12.75
CA ASP A 6 29.86 -4.18 -11.98
C ASP A 6 30.44 -4.46 -10.59
N THR A 7 31.62 -3.91 -10.30
CA THR A 7 32.32 -4.01 -9.00
C THR A 7 32.25 -2.70 -8.22
N ALA A 8 31.70 -1.63 -8.79
CA ALA A 8 31.61 -0.35 -8.12
C ALA A 8 30.69 -0.46 -6.89
N ALA A 9 31.12 0.19 -5.80
CA ALA A 9 30.32 0.30 -4.59
C ALA A 9 28.98 0.97 -4.92
N LEU A 10 27.87 0.38 -4.47
CA LEU A 10 26.63 1.13 -4.40
C LEU A 10 26.75 2.06 -3.20
N PRO A 11 26.43 3.35 -3.37
CA PRO A 11 26.30 4.21 -2.21
C PRO A 11 25.15 3.67 -1.33
N GLY A 12 25.45 3.39 -0.06
CA GLY A 12 24.49 2.83 0.90
C GLY A 12 23.48 3.85 1.45
N GLN A 13 23.58 5.10 1.03
CA GLN A 13 22.66 6.20 1.35
C GLN A 13 22.45 7.07 0.09
N PRO A 14 21.49 8.02 0.07
CA PRO A 14 21.38 8.97 -1.03
C PRO A 14 22.72 9.66 -1.25
N ALA A 15 23.40 9.29 -2.33
CA ALA A 15 24.74 9.78 -2.59
C ALA A 15 24.73 11.26 -2.94
N GLY A 16 25.65 12.00 -2.34
CA GLY A 16 25.87 13.38 -2.73
C GLY A 16 26.41 13.47 -4.16
N LEU A 17 26.22 14.62 -4.82
CA LEU A 17 26.75 14.85 -6.18
C LEU A 17 28.25 14.57 -6.27
N GLY A 18 29.02 14.91 -5.22
CA GLY A 18 30.46 14.65 -5.17
C GLY A 18 30.80 13.17 -5.24
N GLU A 19 30.07 12.32 -4.51
CA GLU A 19 30.27 10.88 -4.51
C GLU A 19 29.90 10.26 -5.86
N ILE A 20 28.79 10.72 -6.46
CA ILE A 20 28.35 10.22 -7.77
C ILE A 20 29.32 10.63 -8.89
N SER A 21 29.89 11.84 -8.81
CA SER A 21 30.81 12.37 -9.83
C SER A 21 32.07 11.52 -10.02
N GLY A 22 32.52 10.82 -8.98
CA GLY A 22 33.69 9.95 -8.99
C GLY A 22 33.47 8.60 -9.67
N VAL A 23 32.22 8.24 -10.01
CA VAL A 23 31.89 6.92 -10.55
C VAL A 23 31.46 7.02 -12.02
N GLU A 24 32.37 6.66 -12.93
CA GLU A 24 32.20 6.81 -14.38
C GLU A 24 30.88 6.24 -14.93
N ARG A 25 30.42 5.09 -14.43
CA ARG A 25 29.17 4.46 -14.91
C ARG A 25 27.96 5.39 -14.76
N TRP A 26 27.94 6.24 -13.73
CA TRP A 26 26.81 7.12 -13.43
C TRP A 26 26.75 8.31 -14.39
N LYS A 27 27.88 8.79 -14.92
CA LYS A 27 27.93 9.90 -15.88
C LYS A 27 27.15 9.62 -17.16
N SER A 28 27.01 8.34 -17.53
CA SER A 28 26.26 7.87 -18.70
C SER A 28 24.79 7.52 -18.41
N ALA A 29 24.35 7.59 -17.15
CA ALA A 29 23.00 7.21 -16.78
C ALA A 29 21.96 8.22 -17.26
N ALA A 30 20.78 7.73 -17.63
CA ALA A 30 19.60 8.58 -17.78
C ALA A 30 19.16 9.04 -16.38
N VAL A 31 19.17 10.35 -16.13
CA VAL A 31 18.83 10.92 -14.83
C VAL A 31 17.36 11.33 -14.85
N PHE A 32 16.58 10.69 -13.96
CA PHE A 32 15.21 11.08 -13.69
C PHE A 32 15.16 11.88 -12.39
N ILE A 33 14.57 13.06 -12.44
CA ILE A 33 14.42 13.95 -11.29
C ILE A 33 13.01 13.74 -10.74
N PRO A 34 12.86 13.04 -9.60
CA PRO A 34 11.58 13.00 -8.89
C PRO A 34 11.31 14.39 -8.35
N SER A 35 10.28 15.05 -8.85
CA SER A 35 9.89 16.39 -8.39
C SER A 35 8.38 16.47 -8.32
N HIS A 36 7.86 17.05 -7.24
CA HIS A 36 6.47 17.49 -7.23
C HIS A 36 6.28 18.52 -8.35
N PRO A 37 5.16 18.53 -9.10
CA PRO A 37 4.92 19.50 -10.17
C PRO A 37 5.13 20.97 -9.73
N SER A 38 4.86 21.27 -8.47
CA SER A 38 5.11 22.59 -7.86
C SER A 38 6.58 22.99 -7.71
N ALA A 39 7.53 22.06 -7.80
CA ALA A 39 8.96 22.36 -7.77
C ALA A 39 9.41 23.17 -9.01
N ALA A 40 8.64 23.07 -10.10
CA ALA A 40 8.83 23.90 -11.28
C ALA A 40 8.44 25.36 -11.01
N ALA A 41 7.34 25.59 -10.27
CA ALA A 41 6.77 26.90 -9.99
C ALA A 41 6.15 26.96 -8.56
N PRO A 42 6.85 27.51 -7.55
CA PRO A 42 6.36 27.58 -6.17
C PRO A 42 5.01 28.29 -6.00
N ARG A 43 4.73 29.31 -6.83
CA ARG A 43 3.44 30.03 -6.84
C ARG A 43 2.27 29.14 -7.30
N MET A 44 2.56 28.11 -8.10
CA MET A 44 1.56 27.15 -8.57
C MET A 44 1.15 26.14 -7.51
N LEU A 45 1.92 25.94 -6.45
CA LEU A 45 1.53 25.08 -5.33
C LEU A 45 0.22 25.57 -4.70
N VAL A 46 0.09 26.88 -4.50
CA VAL A 46 -1.11 27.51 -3.91
C VAL A 46 -2.31 27.40 -4.84
N LEU A 47 -2.09 27.46 -6.16
CA LEU A 47 -3.16 27.28 -7.14
C LEU A 47 -3.58 25.80 -7.25
N GLN A 48 -2.63 24.87 -7.29
CA GLN A 48 -2.90 23.43 -7.34
C GLN A 48 -3.64 22.93 -6.10
N GLN A 49 -3.33 23.46 -4.91
CA GLN A 49 -4.08 23.16 -3.69
C GLN A 49 -5.53 23.68 -3.71
N ARG A 50 -5.89 24.55 -4.66
CA ARG A 50 -7.23 25.12 -4.82
C ARG A 50 -7.99 24.56 -6.03
N LEU A 51 -7.35 23.75 -6.87
CA LEU A 51 -8.00 23.07 -7.99
C LEU A 51 -8.60 21.75 -7.51
N ASP A 52 -9.81 21.42 -7.96
CA ASP A 52 -10.39 20.11 -7.73
C ASP A 52 -9.59 19.03 -8.48
N ALA A 53 -9.50 17.83 -7.90
CA ALA A 53 -8.69 16.74 -8.45
C ALA A 53 -9.07 16.28 -9.88
N ALA A 54 -10.25 16.69 -10.36
CA ALA A 54 -10.71 16.42 -11.73
C ALA A 54 -10.04 17.33 -12.78
N ASP A 55 -9.46 18.45 -12.37
CA ASP A 55 -8.87 19.45 -13.27
C ASP A 55 -7.34 19.31 -13.30
N ALA A 56 -6.83 18.47 -14.21
CA ALA A 56 -5.40 18.34 -14.44
C ALA A 56 -4.92 19.40 -15.46
N LEU A 57 -4.19 20.41 -14.98
CA LEU A 57 -3.45 21.34 -15.83
C LEU A 57 -1.95 21.18 -15.58
N VAL A 58 -1.23 20.68 -16.58
CA VAL A 58 0.24 20.63 -16.58
C VAL A 58 0.74 21.88 -17.28
N LEU A 59 1.10 22.91 -16.50
CA LEU A 59 1.75 24.10 -17.01
C LEU A 59 3.27 23.93 -16.86
N TYR A 60 3.96 23.74 -17.98
CA TYR A 60 5.40 23.46 -18.04
C TYR A 60 6.29 24.69 -17.86
N GLU A 61 5.73 25.90 -17.94
CA GLU A 61 6.44 27.17 -17.76
C GLU A 61 5.60 28.15 -16.95
N GLU A 62 6.26 29.12 -16.31
CA GLU A 62 5.56 30.30 -15.81
C GLU A 62 4.73 30.88 -16.96
N LEU A 63 3.46 31.22 -16.70
CA LEU A 63 2.70 32.13 -17.57
C LEU A 63 3.50 33.42 -17.65
N ALA A 64 4.30 33.57 -18.71
CA ALA A 64 5.26 34.65 -18.85
C ALA A 64 4.54 36.00 -18.75
N GLY A 65 4.94 36.78 -17.75
CA GLY A 65 4.31 38.05 -17.44
C GLY A 65 5.12 38.87 -16.43
N GLY A 66 6.38 39.18 -16.76
CA GLY A 66 7.12 40.28 -16.13
C GLY A 66 8.35 39.87 -15.31
N THR A 67 9.53 40.20 -15.86
CA THR A 67 10.78 40.56 -15.15
C THR A 67 11.38 39.58 -14.12
N SER A 68 10.88 38.37 -13.93
CA SER A 68 11.45 37.41 -12.97
C SER A 68 12.74 36.78 -13.50
N GLU A 69 13.86 36.89 -12.76
CA GLU A 69 15.14 36.21 -13.03
C GLU A 69 15.09 34.68 -12.79
N ILE A 70 13.90 34.10 -12.69
CA ILE A 70 13.69 32.71 -12.26
C ILE A 70 13.89 31.80 -13.48
N ARG A 71 15.06 31.17 -13.56
CA ARG A 71 15.40 30.20 -14.61
C ARG A 71 14.50 28.94 -14.51
N PRO A 72 14.15 28.26 -15.62
CA PRO A 72 13.42 26.98 -15.62
C PRO A 72 14.02 25.93 -14.69
N PHE A 73 13.20 25.06 -14.10
CA PHE A 73 13.65 24.05 -13.12
C PHE A 73 14.80 23.18 -13.61
N VAL A 74 14.69 22.64 -14.82
CA VAL A 74 15.76 21.82 -15.43
C VAL A 74 17.06 22.62 -15.58
N GLN A 75 16.98 23.91 -15.89
CA GLN A 75 18.16 24.79 -15.98
C GLN A 75 18.75 25.11 -14.60
N ARG A 76 17.93 25.26 -13.55
CA ARG A 76 18.41 25.44 -12.18
C ARG A 76 19.15 24.18 -11.70
N VAL A 77 18.58 23.01 -11.94
CA VAL A 77 19.21 21.72 -11.61
C VAL A 77 20.51 21.55 -12.37
N ALA A 78 20.51 21.80 -13.69
CA ALA A 78 21.70 21.78 -14.53
C ALA A 78 22.81 22.71 -14.05
N GLY A 79 22.46 23.89 -13.51
CA GLY A 79 23.45 24.81 -12.93
C GLY A 79 24.21 24.23 -11.73
N VAL A 80 23.59 23.29 -11.01
CA VAL A 80 24.20 22.60 -9.86
C VAL A 80 24.94 21.32 -10.29
N ILE A 81 24.37 20.56 -11.23
CA ILE A 81 24.85 19.20 -11.57
C ILE A 81 25.56 19.08 -12.91
N GLY A 82 25.67 20.18 -13.68
CA GLY A 82 26.16 20.18 -15.06
C GLY A 82 27.60 19.68 -15.25
N GLY A 83 28.39 19.63 -14.18
CA GLY A 83 29.72 19.01 -14.16
C GLY A 83 29.70 17.47 -14.17
N VAL A 84 28.55 16.84 -13.90
CA VAL A 84 28.39 15.38 -13.84
C VAL A 84 27.49 14.88 -14.95
N TRP A 85 26.36 15.56 -15.22
CA TRP A 85 25.42 15.18 -16.27
C TRP A 85 25.10 16.35 -17.19
N PRO A 86 25.09 16.12 -18.52
CA PRO A 86 24.64 17.12 -19.47
C PRO A 86 23.13 17.37 -19.30
N VAL A 87 22.69 18.61 -19.57
CA VAL A 87 21.28 19.03 -19.42
C VAL A 87 20.33 18.14 -20.24
N GLN A 88 20.77 17.70 -21.42
CA GLN A 88 20.01 16.82 -22.31
C GLN A 88 19.79 15.42 -21.74
N GLY A 89 20.63 15.00 -20.78
CA GLY A 89 20.50 13.74 -20.06
C GLY A 89 19.52 13.80 -18.89
N LEU A 90 19.04 15.00 -18.54
CA LEU A 90 18.10 15.21 -17.44
C LEU A 90 16.66 15.14 -17.92
N ARG A 91 15.85 14.35 -17.21
CA ARG A 91 14.42 14.23 -17.45
C ARG A 91 13.67 14.40 -16.12
N VAL A 92 12.61 15.19 -16.14
CA VAL A 92 11.65 15.19 -15.03
C VAL A 92 10.95 13.84 -15.04
N TRP A 93 10.81 13.21 -13.88
CA TRP A 93 10.20 11.89 -13.78
C TRP A 93 8.70 11.96 -14.13
N PRO A 94 8.23 11.33 -15.23
CA PRO A 94 6.88 11.53 -15.74
C PRO A 94 5.85 10.55 -15.15
N VAL A 95 6.24 9.79 -14.13
CA VAL A 95 5.53 8.58 -13.71
C VAL A 95 4.17 8.82 -13.06
N PRO A 96 3.90 9.94 -12.34
CA PRO A 96 2.53 10.23 -11.96
C PRO A 96 1.62 10.45 -13.18
N GLU A 97 2.05 11.27 -14.14
CA GLU A 97 1.23 11.70 -15.28
C GLU A 97 1.04 10.59 -16.31
N GLN A 98 2.09 9.81 -16.60
CA GLN A 98 1.98 8.64 -17.48
C GLN A 98 1.05 7.58 -16.92
N ARG A 99 1.02 7.41 -15.59
CA ARG A 99 0.07 6.49 -14.94
C ARG A 99 -1.36 7.00 -15.01
N VAL A 100 -1.59 8.30 -14.84
CA VAL A 100 -2.92 8.93 -15.01
C VAL A 100 -3.41 8.78 -16.45
N ALA A 101 -2.58 9.09 -17.43
CA ALA A 101 -2.91 8.94 -18.84
C ALA A 101 -3.17 7.47 -19.23
N ALA A 102 -2.34 6.54 -18.76
CA ALA A 102 -2.52 5.11 -19.00
C ALA A 102 -3.79 4.57 -18.31
N ALA A 103 -4.12 5.06 -17.11
CA ALA A 103 -5.35 4.71 -16.40
C ALA A 103 -6.61 5.17 -17.15
N ALA A 104 -6.56 6.30 -17.86
CA ALA A 104 -7.68 6.79 -18.67
C ALA A 104 -7.97 5.88 -19.89
N THR A 105 -6.96 5.14 -20.35
CA THR A 105 -7.05 4.25 -21.53
C THR A 105 -7.27 2.78 -21.21
N LEU A 106 -7.57 2.42 -19.95
CA LEU A 106 -7.77 1.03 -19.57
C LEU A 106 -8.98 0.41 -20.28
N ASP A 107 -8.80 -0.80 -20.80
CA ASP A 107 -9.88 -1.63 -21.32
C ASP A 107 -10.78 -2.16 -20.18
N GLU A 108 -11.93 -2.76 -20.53
CA GLU A 108 -12.91 -3.23 -19.55
C GLU A 108 -12.33 -4.31 -18.60
N SER A 109 -11.50 -5.21 -19.12
CA SER A 109 -10.87 -6.26 -18.31
C SER A 109 -9.87 -5.65 -17.30
N GLN A 110 -9.12 -4.64 -17.74
CA GLN A 110 -8.16 -3.92 -16.92
C GLN A 110 -8.86 -3.06 -15.86
N ARG A 111 -10.01 -2.46 -16.19
CA ARG A 111 -10.85 -1.73 -15.22
C ARG A 111 -11.41 -2.65 -14.14
N GLN A 112 -11.84 -3.85 -14.51
CA GLN A 112 -12.29 -4.84 -13.53
C GLN A 112 -11.15 -5.31 -12.63
N ALA A 113 -9.97 -5.60 -13.20
CA ALA A 113 -8.77 -5.93 -12.42
C ALA A 113 -8.36 -4.79 -11.48
N LEU A 114 -8.39 -3.54 -11.96
CA LEU A 114 -8.11 -2.35 -11.15
C LEU A 114 -9.12 -2.21 -10.00
N THR A 115 -10.41 -2.41 -10.27
CA THR A 115 -11.46 -2.37 -9.24
C THR A 115 -11.20 -3.41 -8.16
N GLN A 116 -10.81 -4.63 -8.53
CA GLN A 116 -10.44 -5.67 -7.58
C GLN A 116 -9.19 -5.30 -6.75
N LEU A 117 -8.20 -4.65 -7.37
CA LEU A 117 -7.00 -4.18 -6.66
C LEU A 117 -7.28 -3.04 -5.67
N LEU A 118 -8.32 -2.23 -5.91
CA LEU A 118 -8.71 -1.12 -5.06
C LEU A 118 -9.65 -1.53 -3.92
N ARG A 119 -10.40 -2.63 -4.08
CA ARG A 119 -11.35 -3.14 -3.07
C ARG A 119 -10.78 -3.26 -1.65
N PRO A 120 -9.53 -3.72 -1.42
CA PRO A 120 -8.99 -3.79 -0.07
C PRO A 120 -8.97 -2.44 0.65
N PHE A 121 -8.89 -1.33 -0.08
CA PHE A 121 -8.92 0.02 0.48
C PHE A 121 -10.29 0.46 1.00
N ASP A 122 -11.36 -0.27 0.67
CA ASP A 122 -12.66 -0.07 1.31
C ASP A 122 -12.70 -0.62 2.74
N SER A 123 -11.73 -1.47 3.11
CA SER A 123 -11.64 -2.05 4.44
C SER A 123 -11.00 -1.11 5.48
N PRO A 124 -11.33 -1.28 6.77
CA PRO A 124 -12.41 -2.13 7.30
C PRO A 124 -13.79 -1.55 6.97
N PHE A 125 -14.82 -2.38 7.01
CA PHE A 125 -16.19 -1.91 6.94
C PHE A 125 -16.64 -1.51 8.35
N GLU A 126 -17.05 -0.26 8.53
CA GLU A 126 -17.56 0.27 9.79
C GLU A 126 -18.95 -0.28 10.06
N ARG A 127 -19.12 -0.86 11.25
CA ARG A 127 -20.36 -1.53 11.67
C ARG A 127 -20.90 -0.83 12.91
N GLU A 128 -22.18 -0.49 12.86
CA GLU A 128 -22.95 -0.20 14.07
C GLU A 128 -23.61 -1.49 14.52
N SER A 129 -23.74 -1.69 15.84
CA SER A 129 -24.54 -2.80 16.37
C SER A 129 -25.98 -2.65 15.88
N ILE A 130 -26.47 -3.65 15.15
CA ILE A 130 -27.81 -3.62 14.58
C ILE A 130 -28.81 -4.03 15.67
N ASP A 131 -29.49 -3.03 16.22
CA ASP A 131 -30.66 -3.23 17.07
C ASP A 131 -31.84 -3.61 16.17
N LEU A 132 -32.04 -4.92 15.99
CA LEU A 132 -33.12 -5.45 15.15
C LEU A 132 -34.48 -4.97 15.64
N ASP A 133 -34.70 -4.83 16.95
CA ASP A 133 -36.00 -4.40 17.46
C ASP A 133 -36.30 -2.93 17.11
N LYS A 134 -35.29 -2.04 17.11
CA LYS A 134 -35.46 -0.65 16.61
C LYS A 134 -35.59 -0.54 15.09
N MET A 135 -35.02 -1.48 14.33
CA MET A 135 -35.10 -1.45 12.87
C MET A 135 -36.35 -2.14 12.32
N LEU A 136 -36.92 -3.08 13.06
CA LEU A 136 -38.14 -3.81 12.71
C LEU A 136 -39.42 -3.11 13.19
N THR A 137 -39.31 -2.14 14.11
CA THR A 137 -40.43 -1.30 14.56
C THR A 137 -40.69 -0.20 13.54
N ASP A 138 -41.80 -0.31 12.80
CA ASP A 138 -42.28 0.79 11.95
C ASP A 138 -42.96 1.83 12.86
N PRO A 139 -42.46 3.08 12.94
CA PRO A 139 -43.02 4.11 13.82
C PRO A 139 -44.47 4.48 13.47
N ASN A 140 -44.99 4.04 12.32
CA ASN A 140 -46.38 4.25 11.92
C ASN A 140 -47.31 3.07 12.23
N ILE A 141 -46.80 1.96 12.75
CA ILE A 141 -47.59 0.76 13.04
C ILE A 141 -47.81 0.64 14.55
N ASP A 142 -49.08 0.67 14.94
CA ASP A 142 -49.50 0.48 16.33
C ASP A 142 -49.48 -1.02 16.69
N GLU A 143 -48.34 -1.48 17.22
CA GLU A 143 -48.08 -2.88 17.59
C GLU A 143 -49.12 -3.46 18.56
N SER A 144 -49.81 -2.60 19.33
CA SER A 144 -50.86 -3.00 20.28
C SER A 144 -52.11 -3.58 19.61
N LYS A 145 -52.26 -3.39 18.29
CA LYS A 145 -53.42 -3.85 17.51
C LYS A 145 -53.15 -5.11 16.68
N LEU A 146 -51.92 -5.61 16.68
CA LEU A 146 -51.51 -6.79 15.91
C LEU A 146 -51.58 -8.06 16.76
N THR A 147 -51.98 -9.17 16.15
CA THR A 147 -51.85 -10.48 16.80
C THR A 147 -50.37 -10.88 16.86
N LYS A 148 -50.00 -11.73 17.83
CA LYS A 148 -48.61 -12.22 17.99
C LYS A 148 -48.05 -12.84 16.70
N GLU A 149 -48.88 -13.57 15.95
CA GLU A 149 -48.49 -14.21 14.68
C GLU A 149 -48.25 -13.17 13.57
N GLN A 150 -49.09 -12.14 13.45
CA GLN A 150 -48.91 -11.07 12.46
C GLN A 150 -47.66 -10.24 12.76
N LEU A 151 -47.40 -9.95 14.04
CA LEU A 151 -46.20 -9.23 14.47
C LEU A 151 -44.93 -10.02 14.16
N GLN A 152 -44.94 -11.34 14.41
CA GLN A 152 -43.82 -12.23 14.07
C GLN A 152 -43.59 -12.33 12.56
N GLN A 153 -44.66 -12.44 11.77
CA GLN A 153 -44.56 -12.52 10.30
C GLN A 153 -44.02 -11.22 9.69
N MET A 154 -44.45 -10.07 10.22
CA MET A 154 -43.98 -8.76 9.79
C MET A 154 -42.52 -8.51 10.19
N LYS A 155 -42.11 -8.91 11.40
CA LYS A 155 -40.71 -8.91 11.84
C LYS A 155 -39.85 -9.84 10.96
N ALA A 156 -40.37 -11.01 10.57
CA ALA A 156 -39.66 -11.94 9.70
C ALA A 156 -39.48 -11.39 8.27
N GLU A 157 -40.50 -10.77 7.67
CA GLU A 157 -40.39 -10.13 6.35
C GLU A 157 -39.47 -8.91 6.36
N ALA A 158 -39.54 -8.08 7.41
CA ALA A 158 -38.66 -6.92 7.55
C ALA A 158 -37.21 -7.35 7.79
N ALA A 159 -36.95 -8.43 8.54
CA ALA A 159 -35.63 -9.03 8.68
C ALA A 159 -35.12 -9.60 7.34
N ALA A 160 -35.98 -10.24 6.55
CA ALA A 160 -35.65 -10.75 5.22
C ALA A 160 -35.29 -9.62 4.23
N LYS A 161 -36.04 -8.50 4.23
CA LYS A 161 -35.70 -7.31 3.44
C LYS A 161 -34.44 -6.61 3.92
N LEU A 162 -34.13 -6.68 5.21
CA LEU A 162 -32.87 -6.19 5.77
C LEU A 162 -31.69 -7.03 5.28
N LEU A 163 -31.87 -8.36 5.21
CA LEU A 163 -30.95 -9.32 4.60
C LEU A 163 -30.66 -9.03 3.12
N GLU A 164 -31.61 -8.45 2.38
CA GLU A 164 -31.38 -8.01 1.00
C GLU A 164 -30.56 -6.71 0.88
N LYS A 165 -30.55 -5.84 1.91
CA LYS A 165 -29.79 -4.58 1.89
C LYS A 165 -28.37 -4.81 2.44
N SER A 166 -27.46 -5.20 1.54
CA SER A 166 -26.04 -5.47 1.86
C SER A 166 -25.37 -4.39 2.70
N ASP A 167 -25.60 -3.12 2.37
CA ASP A 167 -24.89 -2.00 3.00
C ASP A 167 -25.34 -1.74 4.44
N ALA A 168 -26.59 -2.10 4.77
CA ALA A 168 -27.14 -1.97 6.11
C ALA A 168 -26.63 -3.07 7.06
N LEU A 169 -26.35 -4.26 6.53
CA LEU A 169 -25.88 -5.40 7.33
C LEU A 169 -24.37 -5.50 7.44
N PHE A 170 -23.64 -5.10 6.40
CA PHE A 170 -22.23 -5.39 6.30
C PHE A 170 -21.32 -4.18 6.53
N GLY A 171 -21.90 -2.99 6.67
CA GLY A 171 -21.22 -1.77 7.06
C GLY A 171 -20.75 -0.92 5.88
N LYS A 172 -20.43 0.35 6.18
CA LYS A 172 -19.91 1.30 5.17
C LYS A 172 -18.39 1.15 5.05
N PRO A 173 -17.82 1.30 3.85
CA PRO A 173 -16.37 1.40 3.70
C PRO A 173 -15.79 2.53 4.54
N SER A 174 -14.93 2.22 5.52
CA SER A 174 -14.29 3.25 6.35
C SER A 174 -13.15 3.97 5.61
N ARG A 175 -12.54 3.29 4.64
CA ARG A 175 -11.33 3.75 3.94
C ARG A 175 -10.13 4.04 4.84
N ARG A 176 -10.10 3.52 6.07
CA ARG A 176 -8.94 3.71 6.98
C ARG A 176 -7.66 3.16 6.39
N LEU A 177 -7.71 2.01 5.71
CA LEU A 177 -6.53 1.47 5.02
C LEU A 177 -6.03 2.43 3.94
N LEU A 178 -6.92 3.02 3.13
CA LEU A 178 -6.54 4.01 2.13
C LEU A 178 -5.79 5.19 2.75
N LEU A 179 -6.35 5.75 3.83
CA LEU A 179 -5.76 6.89 4.53
C LEU A 179 -4.40 6.56 5.15
N ALA A 180 -4.27 5.39 5.78
CA ALA A 180 -3.00 4.90 6.30
C ALA A 180 -1.94 4.78 5.19
N ARG A 181 -2.33 4.23 4.04
CA ARG A 181 -1.44 4.08 2.88
C ARG A 181 -1.01 5.41 2.27
N ILE A 182 -1.92 6.39 2.16
CA ILE A 182 -1.59 7.76 1.73
C ILE A 182 -0.55 8.37 2.68
N SER A 183 -0.76 8.22 3.99
CA SER A 183 0.18 8.72 5.01
C SER A 183 1.56 8.05 4.90
N GLN A 184 1.63 6.73 4.67
CA GLN A 184 2.89 6.02 4.49
C GLN A 184 3.63 6.46 3.21
N ILE A 185 2.91 6.67 2.11
CA ILE A 185 3.49 7.21 0.87
C ILE A 185 4.02 8.64 1.10
N GLY A 186 3.37 9.41 1.98
CA GLY A 186 3.85 10.71 2.46
C GLY A 186 5.08 10.65 3.37
N GLY A 187 5.61 9.46 3.68
CA GLY A 187 6.82 9.27 4.48
C GLY A 187 6.58 9.04 5.97
N ASN A 188 5.31 8.90 6.41
CA ASN A 188 5.01 8.62 7.82
C ASN A 188 5.07 7.12 8.10
N PHE A 189 6.12 6.71 8.82
CA PHE A 189 6.35 5.34 9.26
C PHE A 189 6.44 5.24 10.79
N GLU A 190 5.76 6.14 11.52
CA GLU A 190 5.85 6.19 12.97
C GLU A 190 5.18 5.00 13.68
N LEU A 191 5.46 4.83 14.98
CA LEU A 191 4.85 3.77 15.79
C LEU A 191 3.31 3.85 15.78
N SER A 192 2.76 5.06 15.73
CA SER A 192 1.31 5.28 15.60
C SER A 192 0.73 4.70 14.30
N MET A 193 1.51 4.70 13.20
CA MET A 193 1.11 4.06 11.95
C MET A 193 1.06 2.54 12.09
N ILE A 194 2.03 1.94 12.79
CA ILE A 194 2.02 0.50 13.09
C ILE A 194 0.78 0.15 13.92
N GLN A 195 0.46 0.95 14.94
CA GLN A 195 -0.73 0.76 15.76
C GLN A 195 -2.03 0.88 14.94
N GLU A 196 -2.12 1.87 14.05
CA GLU A 196 -3.28 2.06 13.16
C GLU A 196 -3.46 0.84 12.22
N LEU A 197 -2.38 0.35 11.60
CA LEU A 197 -2.42 -0.85 10.76
C LEU A 197 -2.83 -2.09 11.55
N GLN A 198 -2.38 -2.22 12.80
CA GLN A 198 -2.81 -3.31 13.69
C GLN A 198 -4.30 -3.22 14.04
N GLN A 199 -4.82 -2.03 14.33
CA GLN A 199 -6.25 -1.83 14.58
C GLN A 199 -7.10 -2.15 13.36
N ILE A 200 -6.68 -1.69 12.17
CA ILE A 200 -7.33 -2.03 10.91
C ILE A 200 -7.32 -3.55 10.72
N ARG A 201 -6.18 -4.21 10.95
CA ARG A 201 -6.04 -5.66 10.84
C ARG A 201 -7.03 -6.38 11.76
N VAL A 202 -7.13 -5.98 13.02
CA VAL A 202 -8.07 -6.55 14.00
C VAL A 202 -9.53 -6.37 13.54
N ALA A 203 -9.88 -5.19 13.03
CA ALA A 203 -11.22 -4.93 12.51
C ALA A 203 -11.55 -5.82 11.28
N CYS A 204 -10.57 -6.04 10.40
CA CYS A 204 -10.74 -6.89 9.22
C CYS A 204 -10.78 -8.40 9.55
N LEU A 205 -10.30 -8.84 10.72
CA LEU A 205 -10.39 -10.23 11.15
C LEU A 205 -11.80 -10.62 11.66
N GLN A 206 -12.74 -9.68 11.76
CA GLN A 206 -14.10 -9.98 12.14
C GLN A 206 -14.88 -10.65 11.01
N GLU A 207 -15.20 -11.93 11.16
CA GLU A 207 -15.88 -12.75 10.14
C GLU A 207 -17.41 -12.83 10.31
N VAL A 208 -17.95 -12.33 11.41
CA VAL A 208 -19.37 -12.39 11.75
C VAL A 208 -19.93 -11.01 12.11
N VAL A 209 -21.21 -10.81 11.82
CA VAL A 209 -22.03 -9.71 12.32
C VAL A 209 -22.80 -10.22 13.53
N GLU A 210 -22.70 -9.51 14.65
CA GLU A 210 -23.52 -9.78 15.84
C GLU A 210 -24.82 -8.98 15.75
N LEU A 211 -25.93 -9.68 15.90
CA LEU A 211 -27.29 -9.17 15.81
C LEU A 211 -27.93 -9.28 17.19
N SER A 212 -28.28 -8.15 17.80
CA SER A 212 -28.98 -8.14 19.10
C SER A 212 -30.49 -8.06 18.89
N PHE A 213 -31.24 -8.94 19.53
CA PHE A 213 -32.71 -8.95 19.51
C PHE A 213 -33.29 -9.49 20.83
N SER A 214 -34.52 -9.11 21.17
CA SER A 214 -35.20 -9.61 22.37
C SER A 214 -36.13 -10.78 22.04
N ILE A 215 -35.98 -11.92 22.73
CA ILE A 215 -36.95 -13.03 22.73
C ILE A 215 -37.55 -13.12 24.13
N ASP A 216 -38.86 -12.95 24.24
CA ASP A 216 -39.61 -13.03 25.51
C ASP A 216 -39.04 -12.15 26.64
N GLY A 217 -38.54 -10.95 26.27
CA GLY A 217 -37.97 -9.98 27.22
C GLY A 217 -36.54 -10.30 27.66
N LYS A 218 -35.88 -11.29 27.06
CA LYS A 218 -34.46 -11.59 27.26
C LYS A 218 -33.67 -11.21 26.01
N GLU A 219 -32.55 -10.51 26.21
CA GLU A 219 -31.61 -10.24 25.13
C GLU A 219 -31.00 -11.56 24.62
N ALA A 220 -31.04 -11.72 23.31
CA ALA A 220 -30.39 -12.79 22.57
C ALA A 220 -29.48 -12.17 21.50
N VAL A 221 -28.35 -12.84 21.23
CA VAL A 221 -27.37 -12.42 20.22
C VAL A 221 -27.29 -13.50 19.15
N GLY A 222 -27.66 -13.13 17.92
CA GLY A 222 -27.43 -13.94 16.73
C GLY A 222 -26.07 -13.61 16.11
N ARG A 223 -25.44 -14.58 15.46
CA ARG A 223 -24.21 -14.40 14.70
C ARG A 223 -24.44 -14.79 13.26
N LEU A 224 -24.17 -13.87 12.34
CA LEU A 224 -24.37 -14.07 10.91
C LEU A 224 -23.01 -13.97 10.21
N PRO A 225 -22.55 -15.02 9.50
CA PRO A 225 -21.27 -14.97 8.80
C PRO A 225 -21.32 -13.94 7.68
N LEU A 226 -20.19 -13.28 7.43
CA LEU A 226 -20.08 -12.34 6.33
C LEU A 226 -20.09 -13.06 4.98
N PRO A 227 -20.62 -12.40 3.93
CA PRO A 227 -20.49 -12.88 2.56
C PRO A 227 -19.02 -13.02 2.16
N GLU A 228 -18.73 -14.03 1.33
CA GLU A 228 -17.37 -14.27 0.82
C GLU A 228 -16.81 -13.07 0.04
N SER A 229 -17.68 -12.26 -0.59
CA SER A 229 -17.29 -11.02 -1.26
C SER A 229 -16.70 -9.97 -0.31
N ILE A 230 -17.02 -10.02 0.98
CA ILE A 230 -16.47 -9.12 2.01
C ILE A 230 -15.28 -9.78 2.69
N LEU A 231 -15.40 -11.07 3.02
CA LEU A 231 -14.30 -11.84 3.62
C LEU A 231 -13.05 -11.84 2.71
N SER A 232 -13.21 -12.00 1.40
CA SER A 232 -12.10 -11.93 0.44
C SER A 232 -11.39 -10.57 0.46
N VAL A 233 -12.16 -9.49 0.48
CA VAL A 233 -11.64 -8.11 0.56
C VAL A 233 -10.92 -7.87 1.89
N GLN A 234 -11.51 -8.32 2.99
CA GLN A 234 -10.92 -8.22 4.31
C GLN A 234 -9.63 -9.05 4.43
N ARG A 235 -9.60 -10.28 3.94
CA ARG A 235 -8.37 -11.12 3.93
C ARG A 235 -7.25 -10.44 3.15
N SER A 236 -7.55 -9.84 2.01
CA SER A 236 -6.57 -9.07 1.24
C SER A 236 -6.09 -7.83 2.02
N ALA A 237 -6.97 -7.10 2.69
CA ALA A 237 -6.60 -5.98 3.56
C ALA A 237 -5.74 -6.42 4.76
N VAL A 238 -6.02 -7.58 5.36
CA VAL A 238 -5.21 -8.15 6.46
C VAL A 238 -3.81 -8.51 5.96
N GLY A 239 -3.68 -9.10 4.77
CA GLY A 239 -2.38 -9.36 4.14
C GLY A 239 -1.59 -8.07 3.90
N ASP A 240 -2.24 -7.06 3.30
CA ASP A 240 -1.65 -5.76 2.98
C ASP A 240 -1.20 -5.01 4.26
N THR A 241 -2.03 -4.95 5.30
CA THR A 241 -1.66 -4.33 6.59
C THR A 241 -0.45 -4.98 7.25
N LEU A 242 -0.33 -6.30 7.17
CA LEU A 242 0.82 -7.01 7.76
C LEU A 242 2.11 -6.72 6.98
N TYR A 243 2.05 -6.72 5.64
CA TYR A 243 3.17 -6.31 4.80
C TYR A 243 3.60 -4.86 5.10
N TRP A 244 2.65 -3.94 5.17
CA TRP A 244 2.95 -2.52 5.44
C TRP A 244 3.36 -2.23 6.87
N THR A 245 3.01 -3.09 7.82
CA THR A 245 3.58 -3.07 9.16
C THR A 245 5.08 -3.39 9.12
N ALA A 246 5.47 -4.43 8.37
CA ALA A 246 6.88 -4.78 8.18
C ALA A 246 7.65 -3.65 7.48
N MET A 247 7.04 -2.99 6.50
CA MET A 247 7.64 -1.81 5.83
C MET A 247 7.85 -0.64 6.78
N SER A 248 6.92 -0.35 7.68
CA SER A 248 7.11 0.68 8.71
C SER A 248 8.25 0.31 9.65
N GLN A 249 8.34 -0.94 10.10
CA GLN A 249 9.46 -1.41 10.94
C GLN A 249 10.80 -1.31 10.21
N PHE A 250 10.84 -1.72 8.93
CA PHE A 250 12.02 -1.61 8.08
C PHE A 250 12.49 -0.15 7.96
N SER A 251 11.57 0.76 7.67
CA SER A 251 11.87 2.20 7.51
C SER A 251 12.37 2.85 8.81
N ARG A 252 12.05 2.26 9.97
CA ARG A 252 12.53 2.69 11.29
C ARG A 252 13.86 2.07 11.70
N GLY A 253 14.45 1.21 10.88
CA GLY A 253 15.66 0.46 11.22
C GLY A 253 15.43 -0.69 12.20
N GLU A 254 14.18 -1.10 12.44
CA GLU A 254 13.82 -2.21 13.33
C GLU A 254 13.96 -3.55 12.58
N TYR A 255 15.13 -3.81 12.00
CA TYR A 255 15.36 -4.87 11.02
C TYR A 255 15.01 -6.27 11.53
N GLY A 256 15.41 -6.61 12.76
CA GLY A 256 15.08 -7.91 13.36
C GLY A 256 13.57 -8.15 13.48
N THR A 257 12.81 -7.13 13.87
CA THR A 257 11.34 -7.19 13.94
C THR A 257 10.73 -7.26 12.54
N ALA A 258 11.23 -6.45 11.61
CA ALA A 258 10.76 -6.42 10.23
C ALA A 258 10.91 -7.79 9.54
N VAL A 259 12.04 -8.48 9.73
CA VAL A 259 12.25 -9.85 9.24
C VAL A 259 11.15 -10.80 9.73
N GLN A 260 10.85 -10.77 11.03
CA GLN A 260 9.82 -11.65 11.60
C GLN A 260 8.44 -11.33 11.03
N THR A 261 8.12 -10.04 10.85
CA THR A 261 6.83 -9.62 10.28
C THR A 261 6.72 -10.00 8.79
N PHE A 262 7.78 -9.86 7.99
CA PHE A 262 7.79 -10.32 6.59
C PHE A 262 7.61 -11.85 6.49
N ARG A 263 8.32 -12.63 7.30
CA ARG A 263 8.14 -14.10 7.37
C ARG A 263 6.71 -14.47 7.74
N ASN A 264 6.14 -13.78 8.73
CA ASN A 264 4.77 -14.02 9.16
C ASN A 264 3.77 -13.68 8.05
N HIS A 265 3.98 -12.59 7.32
CA HIS A 265 3.18 -12.25 6.14
C HIS A 265 3.22 -13.36 5.09
N ARG A 266 4.42 -13.81 4.68
CA ARG A 266 4.57 -14.88 3.67
C ARG A 266 3.95 -16.20 4.12
N ARG A 267 4.05 -16.54 5.40
CA ARG A 267 3.46 -17.76 5.96
C ARG A 267 1.92 -17.69 5.98
N GLN A 268 1.34 -16.56 6.34
CA GLN A 268 -0.12 -16.40 6.44
C GLN A 268 -0.77 -16.11 5.08
N TYR A 269 -0.06 -15.45 4.17
CA TYR A 269 -0.56 -14.96 2.89
C TYR A 269 0.42 -15.26 1.74
N PRO A 270 0.71 -16.55 1.46
CA PRO A 270 1.71 -16.93 0.46
C PRO A 270 1.40 -16.44 -0.96
N GLU A 271 0.10 -16.35 -1.29
CA GLU A 271 -0.41 -15.90 -2.59
C GLU A 271 -0.67 -14.39 -2.66
N ASP A 272 -0.32 -13.62 -1.61
CA ASP A 272 -0.48 -12.17 -1.65
C ASP A 272 0.41 -11.54 -2.73
N ARG A 273 -0.08 -10.48 -3.37
CA ARG A 273 0.66 -9.73 -4.41
C ARG A 273 2.02 -9.22 -3.91
N ASN A 274 2.17 -8.98 -2.62
CA ASN A 274 3.40 -8.47 -2.02
C ASN A 274 4.34 -9.59 -1.54
N SER A 275 4.01 -10.87 -1.73
CA SER A 275 4.80 -12.00 -1.22
C SER A 275 6.25 -12.00 -1.75
N LEU A 276 6.43 -11.75 -3.06
CA LEU A 276 7.77 -11.64 -3.66
C LEU A 276 8.51 -10.37 -3.23
N SER A 277 7.80 -9.25 -3.08
CA SER A 277 8.37 -8.02 -2.52
C SER A 277 8.78 -8.19 -1.06
N ALA A 278 8.03 -9.01 -0.30
CA ALA A 278 8.36 -9.34 1.08
C ALA A 278 9.65 -10.15 1.18
N LEU A 279 9.91 -11.07 0.24
CA LEU A 279 11.21 -11.77 0.16
C LEU A 279 12.36 -10.79 -0.08
N MET A 280 12.20 -9.86 -1.03
CA MET A 280 13.23 -8.87 -1.32
C MET A 280 13.54 -8.00 -0.12
N ASN A 281 12.50 -7.47 0.53
CA ASN A 281 12.67 -6.60 1.69
C ASN A 281 13.16 -7.37 2.93
N GLU A 282 12.77 -8.65 3.10
CA GLU A 282 13.33 -9.51 4.14
C GLU A 282 14.82 -9.73 3.93
N ALA A 283 15.27 -10.00 2.70
CA ALA A 283 16.70 -10.14 2.40
C ALA A 283 17.47 -8.85 2.71
N GLU A 284 16.94 -7.69 2.36
CA GLU A 284 17.56 -6.39 2.70
C GLU A 284 17.62 -6.17 4.22
N CYS A 285 16.54 -6.42 4.94
CA CYS A 285 16.55 -6.36 6.41
C CYS A 285 17.61 -7.30 7.00
N LEU A 286 17.77 -8.51 6.46
CA LEU A 286 18.77 -9.47 6.94
C LEU A 286 20.20 -8.96 6.69
N LEU A 287 20.46 -8.31 5.56
CA LEU A 287 21.76 -7.69 5.29
C LEU A 287 22.05 -6.55 6.25
N GLU A 288 21.09 -5.66 6.46
CA GLU A 288 21.22 -4.55 7.42
C GLU A 288 21.33 -5.03 8.87
N PHE A 289 20.70 -6.17 9.19
CA PHE A 289 20.82 -6.83 10.49
C PHE A 289 22.15 -7.57 10.68
N GLY A 290 22.95 -7.73 9.62
CA GLY A 290 24.24 -8.43 9.67
C GLY A 290 24.14 -9.96 9.54
N ASP A 291 23.06 -10.49 8.96
CA ASP A 291 22.87 -11.91 8.66
C ASP A 291 22.91 -12.18 7.14
N PRO A 292 24.10 -12.17 6.51
CA PRO A 292 24.25 -12.42 5.07
C PRO A 292 23.89 -13.87 4.69
N ALA A 293 24.00 -14.83 5.62
CA ALA A 293 23.64 -16.21 5.39
C ALA A 293 22.11 -16.37 5.26
N GLY A 294 21.36 -15.76 6.17
CA GLY A 294 19.91 -15.67 6.08
C GLY A 294 19.46 -14.94 4.81
N ALA A 295 20.09 -13.80 4.49
CA ALA A 295 19.79 -13.06 3.27
C ALA A 295 20.00 -13.92 2.01
N ALA A 296 21.09 -14.70 1.94
CA ALA A 296 21.36 -15.60 0.82
C ALA A 296 20.28 -16.68 0.66
N ALA A 297 19.79 -17.23 1.77
CA ALA A 297 18.71 -18.22 1.74
C ALA A 297 17.40 -17.62 1.20
N VAL A 298 17.02 -16.43 1.67
CA VAL A 298 15.81 -15.73 1.20
C VAL A 298 15.92 -15.33 -0.27
N LEU A 299 17.09 -14.85 -0.71
CA LEU A 299 17.31 -14.53 -2.11
C LEU A 299 17.28 -15.78 -3.02
N ALA A 300 17.69 -16.94 -2.52
CA ALA A 300 17.53 -18.19 -3.27
C ALA A 300 16.05 -18.54 -3.47
N GLU A 301 15.20 -18.31 -2.46
CA GLU A 301 13.74 -18.45 -2.57
C GLU A 301 13.15 -17.44 -3.58
N ALA A 302 13.69 -16.21 -3.62
CA ALA A 302 13.23 -15.15 -4.51
C ALA A 302 13.65 -15.32 -5.98
N ASP A 303 14.61 -16.19 -6.30
CA ASP A 303 15.14 -16.39 -7.66
C ASP A 303 14.23 -17.28 -8.50
N THR A 304 13.06 -16.76 -8.83
CA THR A 304 12.05 -17.43 -9.66
C THR A 304 11.71 -16.60 -10.89
N ASP A 305 11.26 -17.26 -11.97
CA ASP A 305 10.83 -16.60 -13.21
C ASP A 305 9.64 -15.65 -12.99
N ARG A 306 8.86 -15.86 -11.92
CA ARG A 306 7.70 -15.02 -11.56
C ARG A 306 8.11 -13.71 -10.86
N ASN A 307 9.36 -13.59 -10.42
CA ASN A 307 9.81 -12.40 -9.70
C ASN A 307 10.20 -11.27 -10.66
N PRO A 308 9.49 -10.11 -10.64
CA PRO A 308 9.84 -8.98 -11.49
C PRO A 308 11.23 -8.40 -11.16
N GLU A 309 11.74 -8.64 -9.95
CA GLU A 309 13.06 -8.21 -9.51
C GLU A 309 14.15 -9.30 -9.61
N ARG A 310 13.92 -10.39 -10.37
CA ARG A 310 14.87 -11.50 -10.47
C ARG A 310 16.30 -11.09 -10.83
N LEU A 311 16.48 -10.10 -11.71
CA LEU A 311 17.83 -9.58 -12.05
C LEU A 311 18.51 -8.95 -10.82
N ARG A 312 17.76 -8.23 -9.98
CA ARG A 312 18.26 -7.67 -8.72
C ARG A 312 18.60 -8.79 -7.74
N VAL A 313 17.77 -9.83 -7.66
CA VAL A 313 18.06 -11.04 -6.85
C VAL A 313 19.41 -11.64 -7.23
N GLN A 314 19.60 -11.95 -8.52
CA GLN A 314 20.84 -12.56 -9.02
C GLN A 314 22.07 -11.67 -8.75
N TRP A 315 21.91 -10.37 -8.94
CA TRP A 315 22.96 -9.38 -8.67
C TRP A 315 23.31 -9.29 -7.17
N LEU A 316 22.32 -9.32 -6.28
CA LEU A 316 22.57 -9.37 -4.83
C LEU A 316 23.27 -10.67 -4.43
N ARG A 317 22.78 -11.82 -4.93
CA ARG A 317 23.36 -13.14 -4.65
C ARG A 317 24.82 -13.25 -5.05
N SER A 318 25.22 -12.67 -6.19
CA SER A 318 26.62 -12.72 -6.64
C SER A 318 27.58 -11.89 -5.77
N ARG A 319 27.05 -11.01 -4.91
CA ARG A 319 27.82 -10.13 -4.03
C ARG A 319 27.80 -10.54 -2.56
N LEU A 320 26.93 -11.49 -2.19
CA LEU A 320 26.97 -12.05 -0.85
C LEU A 320 28.22 -12.92 -0.69
N PRO A 321 28.91 -12.85 0.45
CA PRO A 321 29.99 -13.79 0.73
C PRO A 321 29.40 -15.20 0.63
N THR A 322 29.99 -16.04 -0.23
CA THR A 322 29.68 -17.47 -0.23
C THR A 322 29.92 -17.97 1.18
N VAL A 323 28.84 -18.35 1.86
CA VAL A 323 28.93 -19.05 3.15
C VAL A 323 29.69 -20.34 2.83
N ALA A 324 30.99 -20.35 3.14
CA ALA A 324 31.76 -21.58 3.12
C ALA A 324 31.03 -22.52 4.08
N ALA A 325 30.49 -23.61 3.55
CA ALA A 325 29.96 -24.67 4.37
C ALA A 325 31.07 -25.06 5.35
N GLU A 326 30.92 -24.70 6.62
CA GLU A 326 31.78 -25.23 7.67
C GLU A 326 31.69 -26.74 7.56
N ALA A 327 32.81 -27.34 7.17
CA ALA A 327 32.93 -28.79 7.10
C ALA A 327 32.56 -29.35 8.48
N PRO A 328 31.76 -30.43 8.55
CA PRO A 328 31.47 -31.05 9.83
C PRO A 328 32.80 -31.46 10.45
N VAL A 329 33.08 -30.96 11.65
CA VAL A 329 34.15 -31.47 12.48
C VAL A 329 33.80 -32.93 12.75
N ALA A 330 34.53 -33.83 12.07
CA ALA A 330 34.43 -35.26 12.27
C ALA A 330 34.77 -35.60 13.75
N PRO A 331 34.16 -36.67 14.30
CA PRO A 331 33.97 -36.87 15.74
C PRO A 331 35.25 -36.99 16.57
#